data_AF-A0A6P0S405-F1
#
_entry.id   AF-A0A6P0S405-F1
#
_cell.length_a   1.000
_cell.length_b   1.000
_cell.length_c   1.000
_cell.angle_alpha   90.00
_cell.angle_beta   90.00
_cell.angle_gamma   90.00
#
_symmetry.space_group_name_H-M   'P 1'
#
loop_
_entity.id
_entity.type
_entity.pdbx_description
1 polymer ?
#
loop_
_entity_poly.entity_id
_entity_poly.type
_entity_poly.pdbx_seq_one_letter_code
_entity_poly.pdbx_strand_id
1 'polypeptide(L)'
;MTSDSAEPSVSTASPSDKAVDCQIQVRLKREGEQLQLILPKSAEMPDEATWLELWQQLKHRLNTGERFWQESTIVHLIADDQLLDGQKLQVLADALSEVDLKLQRVFTSRRQTAIAAVTAGY
;
A
#
# COMPACT_ATOMS: atom_id res chain seq x y z
N MET A 1 23.00 -58.07 -10.51
CA MET A 1 24.06 -57.13 -10.09
C MET A 1 23.44 -55.73 -10.10
N THR A 2 23.52 -55.04 -8.94
CA THR A 2 23.29 -53.60 -8.62
C THR A 2 22.02 -52.91 -9.16
N SER A 3 21.00 -52.56 -8.36
CA SER A 3 20.86 -51.50 -7.32
C SER A 3 20.89 -50.06 -7.83
N ASP A 4 20.04 -49.23 -7.18
CA ASP A 4 19.96 -47.74 -7.10
C ASP A 4 18.74 -47.14 -7.87
N SER A 5 17.63 -46.65 -7.29
CA SER A 5 17.31 -45.87 -6.07
C SER A 5 17.66 -44.37 -6.17
N ALA A 6 16.74 -43.52 -6.63
CA ALA A 6 16.64 -42.12 -6.21
C ALA A 6 15.31 -41.46 -6.64
N GLU A 7 14.44 -41.17 -5.68
CA GLU A 7 13.59 -39.96 -5.66
C GLU A 7 14.50 -38.69 -5.49
N PRO A 8 13.97 -37.51 -5.15
CA PRO A 8 13.17 -36.58 -5.94
C PRO A 8 13.94 -35.25 -6.11
N SER A 9 14.01 -34.65 -7.31
CA SER A 9 14.52 -33.28 -7.42
C SER A 9 13.40 -32.28 -7.21
N VAL A 10 13.17 -31.98 -5.93
CA VAL A 10 12.68 -30.67 -5.49
C VAL A 10 13.59 -29.60 -6.10
N SER A 11 13.16 -29.00 -7.19
CA SER A 11 13.75 -27.73 -7.63
C SER A 11 13.18 -26.64 -6.73
N THR A 12 13.78 -26.54 -5.54
CA THR A 12 13.90 -25.30 -4.80
C THR A 12 14.60 -24.29 -5.72
N ALA A 13 13.82 -23.57 -6.52
CA ALA A 13 14.29 -22.34 -7.13
C ALA A 13 14.32 -21.29 -6.02
N SER A 14 15.53 -21.02 -5.52
CA SER A 14 15.82 -19.93 -4.59
C SER A 14 15.20 -18.60 -5.07
N PRO A 15 14.66 -17.77 -4.16
CA PRO A 15 14.22 -16.42 -4.46
C PRO A 15 15.45 -15.56 -4.78
N SER A 16 15.77 -15.42 -6.06
CA SER A 16 16.86 -14.58 -6.53
C SER A 16 16.52 -13.11 -6.31
N ASP A 17 17.31 -12.46 -5.45
CA ASP A 17 17.79 -11.08 -5.55
C ASP A 17 16.73 -9.97 -5.84
N LYS A 18 16.08 -9.39 -4.84
CA LYS A 18 16.58 -8.26 -4.02
C LYS A 18 17.20 -7.07 -4.78
N ALA A 19 16.65 -6.73 -5.93
CA ALA A 19 16.47 -5.33 -6.31
C ALA A 19 14.97 -5.03 -6.38
N VAL A 20 14.26 -5.26 -5.26
CA VAL A 20 12.88 -4.79 -5.15
C VAL A 20 12.92 -3.28 -5.27
N ASP A 21 12.40 -2.75 -6.37
CA ASP A 21 12.16 -1.35 -6.62
C ASP A 21 11.51 -0.68 -5.40
N CYS A 22 12.36 -0.17 -4.51
CA CYS A 22 11.97 0.63 -3.34
C CYS A 22 11.29 1.94 -3.76
N GLN A 23 11.23 2.22 -5.06
CA GLN A 23 10.61 3.41 -5.64
C GLN A 23 9.10 3.26 -5.85
N ILE A 24 8.54 2.03 -5.83
CA ILE A 24 7.13 1.77 -6.17
C ILE A 24 6.40 0.97 -5.07
N GLN A 25 6.81 1.09 -3.81
CA GLN A 25 6.12 0.40 -2.71
C GLN A 25 5.34 1.35 -1.81
N VAL A 26 4.13 0.93 -1.45
CA VAL A 26 3.35 1.59 -0.40
C VAL A 26 4.02 1.37 0.96
N ARG A 27 4.32 2.48 1.65
CA ARG A 27 4.97 2.47 2.96
C ARG A 27 3.99 2.93 4.02
N LEU A 28 3.77 2.09 5.02
CA LEU A 28 3.07 2.47 6.25
C LEU A 28 4.11 2.72 7.32
N LYS A 29 4.19 3.96 7.79
CA LYS A 29 5.10 4.38 8.85
C LYS A 29 4.28 4.81 10.05
N ARG A 30 4.43 4.13 11.18
CA ARG A 30 3.85 4.60 12.43
C ARG A 30 4.72 5.70 13.02
N GLU A 31 4.12 6.86 13.30
CA GLU A 31 4.75 8.03 13.89
C GLU A 31 3.98 8.41 15.16
N GLY A 32 4.42 7.83 16.29
CA GLY A 32 3.75 8.00 17.58
C GLY A 32 2.34 7.40 17.59
N GLU A 33 1.35 8.26 17.81
CA GLU A 33 -0.08 7.94 17.84
C GLU A 33 -0.76 8.03 16.46
N GLN A 34 0.01 8.31 15.42
CA GLN A 34 -0.49 8.49 14.06
C GLN A 34 0.21 7.53 13.10
N LEU A 35 -0.45 7.23 11.99
CA LEU A 35 0.05 6.39 10.93
C LEU A 35 0.19 7.22 9.66
N GLN A 36 1.36 7.21 9.07
CA GLN A 36 1.61 7.83 7.78
C GLN A 36 1.57 6.75 6.70
N LEU A 37 0.58 6.86 5.82
CA LEU A 37 0.45 6.05 4.64
C LEU A 37 1.10 6.79 3.48
N ILE A 38 2.30 6.38 3.08
CA ILE A 38 3.09 7.05 2.06
C ILE A 38 2.98 6.24 0.77
N LEU A 39 2.38 6.85 -0.24
CA LEU A 39 2.33 6.30 -1.59
C LEU A 39 3.65 6.59 -2.32
N PRO A 40 4.11 5.68 -3.19
CA PRO A 40 5.24 5.96 -4.05
C PRO A 40 4.90 7.03 -5.08
N LYS A 41 5.92 7.72 -5.58
CA LYS A 41 5.77 8.69 -6.66
C LYS A 41 5.25 7.98 -7.91
N SER A 42 4.21 8.52 -8.54
CA SER A 42 3.80 8.03 -9.85
C SER A 42 4.92 8.26 -10.86
N ALA A 43 5.28 7.21 -11.60
CA ALA A 43 5.99 7.38 -12.87
C ALA A 43 5.08 8.13 -13.86
N GLU A 44 5.66 8.68 -14.92
CA GLU A 44 5.06 9.67 -15.84
C GLU A 44 3.67 9.32 -16.41
N MET A 45 3.23 8.06 -16.32
CA MET A 45 1.85 7.62 -16.58
C MET A 45 1.39 6.59 -15.52
N PRO A 46 0.67 7.00 -14.46
CA PRO A 46 0.04 6.06 -13.56
C PRO A 46 -1.19 5.46 -14.23
N ASP A 47 -1.07 4.21 -14.69
CA ASP A 47 -2.20 3.43 -15.17
C ASP A 47 -3.07 2.94 -14.00
N GLU A 48 -4.33 2.64 -14.30
CA GLU A 48 -5.27 2.05 -13.33
C GLU A 48 -4.74 0.72 -12.77
N ALA A 49 -3.99 -0.03 -13.59
CA ALA A 49 -3.30 -1.25 -13.19
C ALA A 49 -2.26 -0.99 -12.08
N THR A 50 -1.46 0.07 -12.20
CA THR A 50 -0.48 0.45 -11.18
C THR A 50 -1.18 0.84 -9.88
N TRP A 51 -2.29 1.57 -9.95
CA TRP A 51 -3.10 1.86 -8.77
C TRP A 51 -3.64 0.59 -8.10
N LEU A 52 -4.19 -0.34 -8.88
CA LEU A 52 -4.74 -1.59 -8.36
C LEU A 52 -3.66 -2.42 -7.65
N GLU A 53 -2.45 -2.45 -8.20
CA GLU A 53 -1.31 -3.12 -7.58
C GLU A 53 -0.90 -2.45 -6.26
N LEU A 54 -0.77 -1.11 -6.25
CA LEU A 54 -0.52 -0.35 -5.02
C LEU A 54 -1.60 -0.58 -3.97
N TRP A 55 -2.86 -0.66 -4.41
CA TRP A 55 -4.00 -0.93 -3.57
C TRP A 55 -3.96 -2.32 -2.94
N GLN A 56 -3.62 -3.35 -3.71
CA GLN A 56 -3.44 -4.70 -3.18
C GLN A 56 -2.27 -4.78 -2.20
N GLN A 57 -1.15 -4.12 -2.50
CA GLN A 57 -0.02 -4.03 -1.59
C GLN A 57 -0.41 -3.34 -0.27
N LEU A 58 -1.15 -2.24 -0.35
CA LEU A 58 -1.69 -1.54 0.81
C LEU A 58 -2.57 -2.46 1.65
N LYS A 59 -3.57 -3.12 1.03
CA LYS A 59 -4.43 -4.08 1.73
C LYS A 59 -3.62 -5.17 2.41
N HIS A 60 -2.64 -5.77 1.73
CA HIS A 60 -1.79 -6.79 2.32
C HIS A 60 -1.01 -6.25 3.52
N ARG A 61 -0.49 -5.02 3.45
CA ARG A 61 0.20 -4.36 4.56
C ARG A 61 -0.75 -4.05 5.73
N LEU A 62 -1.98 -3.61 5.45
CA LEU A 62 -3.00 -3.36 6.46
C LEU A 62 -3.39 -4.64 7.18
N ASN A 63 -3.66 -5.72 6.45
CA ASN A 63 -3.98 -7.04 7.02
C ASN A 63 -2.81 -7.62 7.84
N THR A 64 -1.58 -7.50 7.33
CA THR A 64 -0.38 -7.96 8.05
C THR A 64 -0.14 -7.13 9.33
N GLY A 65 -0.46 -5.83 9.26
CA GLY A 65 -0.34 -4.88 10.34
C GLY A 65 -1.55 -4.81 11.26
N GLU A 66 -2.63 -5.56 11.01
CA GLU A 66 -3.93 -5.42 11.70
C GLU A 66 -3.78 -5.48 13.22
N ARG A 67 -3.06 -6.49 13.69
CA ARG A 67 -2.69 -6.70 15.10
C ARG A 67 -1.80 -5.62 15.72
N PHE A 68 -1.23 -4.71 14.93
CA PHE A 68 -0.35 -3.61 15.36
C PHE A 68 -1.06 -2.25 15.33
N TRP A 69 -2.21 -2.16 14.67
CA TRP A 69 -3.03 -0.96 14.67
C TRP A 69 -3.76 -0.82 16.01
N GLN A 70 -3.90 0.41 16.48
CA GLN A 70 -4.73 0.72 17.64
C GLN A 70 -6.07 1.26 17.14
N GLU A 71 -7.12 1.00 17.91
CA GLU A 71 -8.46 1.52 17.61
C GLU A 71 -8.41 3.04 17.42
N SER A 72 -9.10 3.54 16.39
CA SER A 72 -9.15 4.96 16.04
C SER A 72 -7.79 5.62 15.78
N THR A 73 -6.78 4.86 15.33
CA THR A 73 -5.49 5.46 14.96
C THR A 73 -5.68 6.40 13.77
N ILE A 74 -5.16 7.61 13.92
CA ILE A 74 -5.20 8.65 12.89
C ILE A 74 -4.26 8.27 11.75
N VAL A 75 -4.76 8.27 10.52
CA VAL A 75 -3.96 8.05 9.31
C VAL A 75 -3.83 9.34 8.52
N HIS A 76 -2.60 9.65 8.13
CA HIS A 76 -2.26 10.70 7.19
C HIS A 76 -1.78 10.06 5.89
N LEU A 77 -2.53 10.26 4.82
CA LEU A 77 -2.18 9.80 3.48
C LEU A 77 -1.23 10.80 2.83
N ILE A 78 -0.03 10.36 2.47
CA ILE A 78 0.93 11.12 1.67
C ILE A 78 0.86 10.59 0.25
N ALA A 79 0.08 11.26 -0.59
CA ALA A 79 -0.04 10.95 -2.01
C ALA A 79 1.08 11.58 -2.84
N ASP A 80 1.75 12.63 -2.36
CA ASP A 80 2.80 13.34 -3.12
C ASP A 80 2.30 13.70 -4.54
N ASP A 81 2.86 13.12 -5.60
CA ASP A 81 2.42 13.33 -7.00
C ASP A 81 1.44 12.27 -7.56
N GLN A 82 0.82 11.45 -6.72
CA GLN A 82 -0.17 10.44 -7.13
C GLN A 82 -1.53 11.09 -7.45
N LEU A 83 -2.13 10.71 -8.58
CA LEU A 83 -3.43 11.19 -9.03
C LEU A 83 -4.53 10.28 -8.47
N LEU A 84 -5.03 10.65 -7.29
CA LEU A 84 -6.15 10.00 -6.63
C LEU A 84 -7.45 10.75 -6.93
N ASP A 85 -8.43 10.00 -7.44
CA ASP A 85 -9.80 10.43 -7.62
C ASP A 85 -10.60 10.23 -6.33
N GLY A 86 -11.77 10.89 -6.21
CA GLY A 86 -12.62 10.76 -5.02
C GLY A 86 -13.01 9.31 -4.70
N GLN A 87 -13.23 8.49 -5.74
CA GLN A 87 -13.53 7.06 -5.56
C GLN A 87 -12.34 6.28 -4.99
N LYS A 88 -11.12 6.55 -5.49
CA LYS A 88 -9.88 5.93 -4.99
C LYS A 88 -9.65 6.29 -3.53
N LEU A 89 -9.85 7.56 -3.17
CA LEU A 89 -9.76 8.04 -1.80
C LEU A 89 -10.81 7.37 -0.89
N GLN A 90 -12.04 7.22 -1.36
CA GLN A 90 -13.09 6.57 -0.58
C GLN A 90 -12.80 5.10 -0.33
N VAL A 91 -12.45 4.36 -1.38
CA VAL A 91 -12.04 2.95 -1.25
C VAL A 91 -10.90 2.81 -0.24
N LEU A 92 -9.98 3.77 -0.23
CA LEU A 92 -8.86 3.83 0.70
C LEU A 92 -9.29 4.11 2.14
N ALA A 93 -10.20 5.05 2.33
CA ALA A 93 -10.78 5.34 3.64
C ALA A 93 -11.63 4.17 4.17
N ASP A 94 -12.36 3.47 3.30
CA ASP A 94 -13.16 2.30 3.66
C ASP A 94 -12.26 1.17 4.18
N ALA A 95 -11.19 0.81 3.45
CA ALA A 95 -10.30 -0.27 3.92
C ALA A 95 -9.45 0.12 5.13
N LEU A 96 -9.18 1.41 5.34
CA LEU A 96 -8.60 1.87 6.60
C LEU A 96 -9.61 1.71 7.74
N SER A 97 -10.87 2.06 7.50
CA SER A 97 -11.93 1.93 8.50
C SER A 97 -12.22 0.47 8.87
N GLU A 98 -12.03 -0.48 7.94
CA GLU A 98 -12.12 -1.93 8.20
C GLU A 98 -11.14 -2.41 9.28
N VAL A 99 -10.00 -1.73 9.46
CA VAL A 99 -8.97 -2.06 10.46
C VAL A 99 -8.91 -1.03 11.60
N ASP A 100 -10.03 -0.36 11.88
CA ASP A 100 -10.17 0.69 12.90
C ASP A 100 -9.22 1.89 12.73
N LEU A 101 -8.73 2.12 11.51
CA LEU A 101 -7.90 3.25 11.17
C LEU A 101 -8.75 4.38 10.57
N LYS A 102 -8.51 5.63 11.01
CA LYS A 102 -9.26 6.79 10.52
C LYS A 102 -8.40 7.66 9.63
N LEU A 103 -8.71 7.73 8.34
CA LEU A 103 -8.10 8.70 7.43
C LEU A 103 -8.50 10.13 7.86
N GLN A 104 -7.55 10.90 8.38
CA GLN A 104 -7.80 12.26 8.87
C GLN A 104 -7.38 13.33 7.86
N ARG A 105 -6.25 13.14 7.16
CA ARG A 105 -5.71 14.13 6.25
C ARG A 105 -5.03 13.49 5.05
N VAL A 106 -5.09 14.20 3.93
CA VAL A 106 -4.42 13.83 2.68
C VAL A 106 -3.43 14.93 2.28
N PHE A 107 -2.15 14.57 2.21
CA PHE A 107 -1.06 15.40 1.73
C PHE A 107 -0.77 15.04 0.28
N THR A 108 -0.99 15.99 -0.62
CA THR A 108 -0.75 15.82 -2.06
C THR A 108 -0.20 17.12 -2.64
N SER A 109 0.64 16.98 -3.65
CA SER A 109 1.15 18.08 -4.47
C SER A 109 0.26 18.35 -5.68
N ARG A 110 -0.65 17.42 -6.03
CA ARG A 110 -1.59 17.58 -7.16
C ARG A 110 -2.88 18.26 -6.74
N ARG A 111 -3.23 19.32 -7.46
CA ARG A 111 -4.48 20.07 -7.25
C ARG A 111 -5.74 19.21 -7.41
N GLN A 112 -5.78 18.30 -8.40
CA GLN A 112 -6.95 17.45 -8.63
C GLN A 112 -7.23 16.52 -7.44
N THR A 113 -6.18 15.91 -6.89
CA THR A 113 -6.29 15.07 -5.70
C THR A 113 -6.62 15.87 -4.45
N ALA A 114 -6.09 17.09 -4.32
CA ALA A 114 -6.46 17.98 -3.21
C ALA A 114 -7.97 18.31 -3.25
N ILE A 115 -8.50 18.63 -4.43
CA ILE A 115 -9.94 18.88 -4.61
C ILE A 115 -10.75 17.62 -4.26
N ALA A 116 -10.32 16.45 -4.72
CA ALA A 116 -10.99 15.19 -4.41
C ALA A 116 -10.99 14.90 -2.89
N ALA A 117 -9.88 15.14 -2.21
CA ALA A 117 -9.77 14.97 -0.76
C ALA A 117 -10.67 15.93 0.02
N VAL A 118 -10.66 17.22 -0.36
CA VAL A 118 -11.53 18.23 0.26
C VAL A 118 -13.02 17.92 0.00
N THR A 119 -13.35 17.46 -1.21
CA THR A 119 -14.72 17.06 -1.56
C THR A 119 -15.18 15.85 -0.74
N ALA A 120 -14.25 14.94 -0.40
CA ALA A 120 -14.51 13.79 0.44
C ALA A 120 -14.52 14.12 1.95
N GLY A 121 -14.11 15.33 2.35
CA GLY A 121 -14.17 15.80 3.74
C GLY A 121 -12.92 15.54 4.59
N TYR A 122 -11.76 15.37 3.94
CA TYR A 122 -10.45 15.22 4.61
C TYR A 122 -9.64 16.53 4.67
#